data_AF-A0A350IIQ7-F1
#
_entry.id   AF-A0A350IIQ7-F1
#
_cell.length_a   1.000
_cell.length_b   1.000
_cell.length_c   1.000
_cell.angle_alpha   90.00
_cell.angle_beta   90.00
_cell.angle_gamma   90.00
#
_symmetry.space_group_name_H-M   'P 1'
#
loop_
_entity.id
_entity.type
_entity.pdbx_description
1 polymer ?
#
loop_
_entity_poly.entity_id
_entity_poly.type
_entity_poly.pdbx_seq_one_letter_code
_entity_poly.pdbx_strand_id
1 'polypeptide(L)' 'MTFEEKLARIEEIVSILNEGNESLEKQIQIYEEGIKLINSCREFLQNAEKKIININSNTQMKSEE' A
#
# COMPACT_ATOMS: atom_id res chain seq x y z
N MET A 1 -7.20 8.52 1.45
CA MET A 1 -6.95 7.39 2.35
C MET A 1 -5.51 7.40 2.84
N THR A 2 -5.32 7.24 4.14
CA THR A 2 -4.03 6.95 4.78
C THR A 2 -3.53 5.55 4.40
N PHE A 3 -2.32 5.20 4.83
CA PHE A 3 -1.77 3.86 4.60
C PHE A 3 -2.58 2.79 5.35
N GLU A 4 -2.92 3.10 6.60
CA GLU A 4 -3.71 2.25 7.50
C GLU A 4 -5.13 2.04 6.97
N GLU A 5 -5.76 3.10 6.44
CA GLU A 5 -7.08 3.00 5.81
C GLU A 5 -7.06 2.11 4.57
N LYS A 6 -6.00 2.19 3.76
CA LYS A 6 -5.85 1.31 2.58
C LYS A 6 -5.68 -0.15 3.00
N LEU A 7 -4.90 -0.42 4.05
CA LEU A 7 -4.72 -1.77 4.58
C LEU A 7 -6.05 -2.35 5.10
N ALA A 8 -6.78 -1.58 5.92
CA ALA A 8 -8.09 -2.00 6.42
C ALA A 8 -9.06 -2.32 5.28
N ARG A 9 -9.06 -1.50 4.22
CA ARG A 9 -9.88 -1.75 3.03
C ARG A 9 -9.45 -3.01 2.27
N ILE A 10 -8.15 -3.29 2.17
CA ILE A 10 -7.65 -4.54 1.56
C ILE A 10 -8.14 -5.76 2.35
N GLU A 11 -8.10 -5.73 3.67
CA GLU A 11 -8.61 -6.81 4.53
C GLU A 11 -10.11 -7.05 4.31
N GLU A 12 -10.89 -5.98 4.22
CA GLU A 12 -12.32 -6.05 3.91
C GLU A 12 -12.56 -6.66 2.51
N ILE A 13 -11.80 -6.23 1.50
CA ILE A 13 -11.86 -6.79 0.15
C ILE A 13 -11.59 -8.29 0.15
N VAL A 14 -10.59 -8.74 0.90
CA VAL A 14 -10.28 -10.17 1.04
C VAL A 14 -11.45 -10.93 1.69
N SER A 15 -12.09 -10.36 2.72
CA SER A 15 -13.29 -10.94 3.32
C SER A 15 -14.42 -11.10 2.30
N ILE A 16 -14.73 -10.03 1.56
CA ILE A 16 -15.82 -10.04 0.57
C ILE A 16 -15.56 -11.06 -0.54
N LEU A 17 -14.31 -11.14 -1.04
CA LEU A 17 -13.95 -12.11 -2.08
C LEU A 17 -14.03 -13.56 -1.58
N ASN A 18 -13.72 -13.81 -0.31
CA ASN A 18 -13.83 -15.15 0.29
C ASN A 18 -15.28 -15.57 0.55
N GLU A 19 -16.16 -14.63 0.87
CA GLU A 19 -17.59 -14.91 1.04
C GLU A 19 -18.24 -15.33 -0.28
N GLY A 20 -17.83 -14.73 -1.40
CA GLY A 20 -18.27 -15.14 -2.73
C GLY A 20 -19.76 -14.90 -3.02
N ASN A 21 -20.46 -14.14 -2.19
CA ASN A 21 -21.90 -13.89 -2.29
C ASN A 21 -22.27 -12.80 -3.32
N GLU A 22 -21.28 -12.10 -3.86
CA GLU A 22 -21.45 -11.04 -4.86
C GLU A 22 -21.42 -11.59 -6.30
N SER A 23 -22.03 -10.85 -7.23
CA SER A 23 -22.01 -11.21 -8.65
C SER A 23 -20.58 -11.23 -9.20
N LEU A 24 -20.34 -12.02 -10.24
CA LEU A 24 -19.02 -12.12 -10.88
C LEU A 24 -18.47 -10.75 -11.30
N GLU A 25 -19.31 -9.90 -11.90
CA GLU A 25 -18.94 -8.55 -12.30
C GLU A 25 -18.51 -7.71 -11.09
N LYS A 26 -19.22 -7.84 -9.96
CA LYS A 26 -18.90 -7.13 -8.73
C LYS A 26 -17.61 -7.65 -8.10
N GLN A 27 -17.37 -8.96 -8.13
CA GLN A 27 -16.12 -9.56 -7.66
C GLN A 27 -14.91 -9.07 -8.46
N ILE A 28 -15.05 -8.94 -9.78
CA ILE A 28 -14.00 -8.36 -10.64
C ILE A 28 -13.70 -6.91 -10.24
N GLN A 29 -14.72 -6.09 -10.04
CA GLN A 29 -14.53 -4.70 -9.60
C GLN A 29 -13.82 -4.59 -8.25
N ILE A 30 -14.22 -5.43 -7.28
CA ILE A 30 -13.63 -5.48 -5.95
C ILE A 30 -12.17 -5.95 -6.00
N TYR A 31 -11.87 -6.93 -6.85
CA TYR A 31 -10.50 -7.38 -7.08
C TYR A 31 -9.62 -6.26 -7.67
N GLU A 32 -10.12 -5.55 -8.69
CA GLU A 32 -9.40 -4.42 -9.28
C GLU A 32 -9.13 -3.30 -8.27
N GLU A 33 -10.09 -3.02 -7.38
CA GLU A 33 -9.91 -2.10 -6.27
C GLU A 33 -8.74 -2.55 -5.37
N GLY A 34 -8.73 -3.82 -4.98
CA GLY A 34 -7.67 -4.41 -4.15
C GLY A 34 -6.28 -4.25 -4.78
N ILE A 35 -6.15 -4.52 -6.08
CA ILE A 35 -4.88 -4.35 -6.81
C ILE A 35 -4.42 -2.88 -6.80
N LYS A 36 -5.32 -1.92 -7.01
CA LYS A 36 -4.99 -0.49 -6.96
C LYS A 36 -4.50 -0.07 -5.58
N LEU A 37 -5.15 -0.55 -4.52
CA LEU A 37 -4.75 -0.25 -3.14
C LEU A 37 -3.37 -0.85 -2.82
N ILE A 38 -3.12 -2.11 -3.20
CA ILE A 38 -1.83 -2.78 -3.01
C ILE A 38 -0.71 -1.99 -3.69
N ASN A 39 -0.92 -1.57 -4.94
CA ASN A 39 0.07 -0.77 -5.67
C ASN A 39 0.36 0.56 -4.98
N SER A 40 -0.68 1.24 -4.49
CA SER A 40 -0.51 2.50 -3.75
C SER A 40 0.25 2.30 -2.43
N CYS A 41 0.01 1.20 -1.72
CA CYS A 41 0.76 0.86 -0.50
C CYS A 41 2.24 0.58 -0.82
N ARG A 42 2.54 -0.15 -1.90
CA ARG A 42 3.91 -0.40 -2.34
C ARG A 42 4.65 0.90 -2.67
N GLU A 43 4.00 1.81 -3.40
CA GLU A 43 4.59 3.11 -3.73
C GLU A 43 4.87 3.95 -2.48
N PHE A 44 3.93 3.96 -1.53
CA PHE A 44 4.10 4.65 -0.25
C PHE A 44 5.34 4.13 0.50
N LEU A 45 5.47 2.80 0.62
CA LEU A 45 6.61 2.18 1.30
C LEU A 45 7.93 2.45 0.60
N GLN A 46 7.97 2.38 -0.74
CA GLN A 46 9.17 2.72 -1.52
C GLN A 46 9.61 4.17 -1.31
N ASN A 47 8.66 5.10 -1.25
CA ASN A 47 8.96 6.51 -1.00
C ASN A 47 9.43 6.74 0.44
N ALA A 48 8.84 6.04 1.42
CA ALA A 48 9.30 6.07 2.80
C ALA A 48 10.74 5.53 2.94
N GLU A 49 11.04 4.40 2.31
CA GLU A 49 12.38 3.80 2.29
C GLU A 49 13.41 4.77 1.66
N LYS A 50 13.12 5.33 0.49
CA LYS A 50 13.99 6.33 -0.15
C LYS A 50 14.26 7.52 0.74
N LYS A 51 13.23 8.00 1.46
CA LYS A 51 13.38 9.12 2.39
C LYS A 51 14.32 8.78 3.54
N ILE A 52 14.23 7.58 4.10
CA ILE A 52 15.14 7.09 5.15
C ILE A 52 16.58 6.99 4.62
N ILE A 53 16.76 6.40 3.44
CA ILE A 53 18.08 6.27 2.80
C ILE A 53 18.72 7.66 2.61
N ASN A 54 17.96 8.63 2.08
CA ASN A 54 18.44 10.00 1.86
C ASN A 54 18.82 10.72 3.16
N ILE A 55 18.08 10.49 4.25
CA ILE A 55 18.42 11.06 5.56
C ILE A 55 19.72 10.44 6.07
N ASN A 56 19.86 9.12 5.97
CA ASN A 56 21.04 8.40 6.45
C ASN A 56 22.29 8.78 5.65
N SER A 57 22.20 8.89 4.32
CA SER A 57 23.31 9.30 3.47
C SER A 57 23.75 10.75 3.74
N ASN A 58 22.79 11.67 3.93
CA ASN A 58 23.11 13.05 4.32
C ASN A 58 23.70 13.16 5.72
N THR A 59 23.36 12.25 6.63
CA THR A 59 23.89 12.25 8.00
C THR A 59 25.36 11.82 8.02
N GLN A 60 25.79 10.91 7.13
CA GLN A 60 27.19 10.50 7.05
C GLN A 60 28.11 11.54 6.39
N MET A 61 27.58 12.41 5.52
CA MET A 61 28.39 13.48 4.90
C MET A 61 28.65 14.67 5.84
N LYS A 62 27.96 14.79 6.98
CA LYS A 62 28.10 15.91 7.93
C LYS A 62 29.05 15.63 9.10
N SER A 63 29.58 14.42 9.23
CA SER A 63 30.46 14.03 10.34
C SER A 63 31.96 14.20 10.05
N GLU A 64 32.35 14.73 8.89
CA GLU A 64 33.75 14.88 8.47
C GLU A 64 34.23 16.34 8.29
N GLU A 65 33.47 17.34 8.78
CA GLU A 65 33.92 18.75 8.85
C GLU A 65 34.35 19.17 10.26
#